data_AF-A0A2N7HQ68-F1
#
_entry.id   AF-A0A2N7HQ68-F1
#
_cell.length_a   1.000
_cell.length_b   1.000
_cell.length_c   1.000
_cell.angle_alpha   90.00
_cell.angle_beta   90.00
_cell.angle_gamma   90.00
#
_symmetry.space_group_name_H-M   'P 1'
#
loop_
_entity.id
_entity.type
_entity.pdbx_description
1 polymer ?
#
loop_
_entity_poly.entity_id
_entity_poly.type
_entity_poly.pdbx_seq_one_letter_code
_entity_poly.pdbx_strand_id
1 'polypeptide(L)'
;MKRLIVGLLATLISAASYGQVAPVSQWQCDMMKKNKVLNSGAPVGCDRLSKVDFDFVNFKGETQQGNMIVLDVIAPSVEQIFLALKQRNFPLHSARLMREFNGDDNASMEANNSSAFNARPITGGGGWSKHAYGVAIDINPVQNPFLAFDSNGTITVKPSQSATSYVNRTRFRARKNIERRGMAEDVVELFAHHGFMIWGGDWNSPIDTQHFEVGSRKFVNQLLSQPKPEAKVLFERYVETYRQCFNKNKGEGAEKARAICAKKTV
;
A
#
# COMPACT_ATOMS: atom_id res chain seq x y z
N MET A 1 8.93 -44.66 -50.13
CA MET A 1 8.47 -43.26 -49.93
C MET A 1 8.53 -42.93 -48.44
N LYS A 2 9.54 -42.18 -48.00
CA LYS A 2 9.72 -41.77 -46.59
C LYS A 2 8.90 -40.49 -46.35
N ARG A 3 7.94 -40.55 -45.43
CA ARG A 3 7.16 -39.38 -44.98
C ARG A 3 8.01 -38.57 -44.00
N LEU A 4 8.39 -37.35 -44.37
CA LEU A 4 8.96 -36.39 -43.42
C LEU A 4 7.84 -35.85 -42.53
N ILE A 5 7.99 -36.03 -41.21
CA ILE A 5 7.21 -35.33 -40.20
C ILE A 5 7.94 -34.02 -39.94
N VAL A 6 7.36 -32.91 -40.39
CA VAL A 6 7.82 -31.56 -40.05
C VAL A 6 7.25 -31.24 -38.67
N GLY A 7 8.09 -31.32 -37.64
CA GLY A 7 7.76 -30.87 -36.30
C GLY A 7 7.73 -29.34 -36.26
N LEU A 8 6.55 -28.78 -36.00
CA LEU A 8 6.38 -27.35 -35.79
C LEU A 8 6.93 -27.02 -34.39
N LEU A 9 8.14 -26.45 -34.33
CA LEU A 9 8.74 -25.98 -33.09
C LEU A 9 8.04 -24.66 -32.70
N ALA A 10 7.04 -24.73 -31.82
CA ALA A 10 6.41 -23.56 -31.24
C ALA A 10 7.38 -22.95 -30.22
N THR A 11 8.15 -21.94 -30.65
CA THR A 11 8.92 -21.09 -29.73
C THR A 11 7.94 -20.23 -28.93
N LEU A 12 7.70 -20.62 -27.67
CA LEU A 12 7.06 -19.76 -26.67
C LEU A 12 7.98 -18.56 -26.44
N ILE A 13 7.67 -17.43 -27.06
CA ILE A 13 8.26 -16.14 -26.72
C ILE A 13 7.70 -15.77 -25.35
N SER A 14 8.41 -16.16 -24.29
CA SER A 14 8.15 -15.64 -22.95
C SER A 14 8.47 -14.14 -23.01
N ALA A 15 7.44 -13.30 -23.03
CA ALA A 15 7.63 -11.86 -22.91
C ALA A 15 8.37 -11.60 -21.60
N ALA A 16 9.65 -11.24 -21.69
CA ALA A 16 10.41 -10.78 -20.55
C ALA A 16 9.71 -9.52 -20.02
N SER A 17 9.12 -9.63 -18.83
CA SER A 17 8.58 -8.51 -18.07
C SER A 17 9.71 -7.54 -17.75
N TYR A 18 9.97 -6.60 -18.66
CA TYR A 18 10.86 -5.47 -18.39
C TYR A 18 10.07 -4.41 -17.59
N GLY A 19 10.27 -4.44 -16.28
CA GLY A 19 10.07 -3.31 -15.36
C GLY A 19 8.84 -3.42 -14.44
N GLN A 20 8.97 -4.17 -13.33
CA GLN A 20 7.96 -4.21 -12.26
C GLN A 20 8.31 -3.22 -11.10
N VAL A 21 9.55 -2.73 -11.06
CA VAL A 21 10.00 -1.53 -10.32
C VAL A 21 10.95 -0.72 -11.19
N ALA A 22 10.77 0.60 -11.27
CA ALA A 22 11.66 1.51 -11.99
C ALA A 22 11.82 2.86 -11.27
N PRO A 23 12.99 3.53 -11.37
CA PRO A 23 13.13 4.91 -10.90
C PRO A 23 12.08 5.83 -11.56
N VAL A 24 11.63 6.84 -10.82
CA VAL A 24 10.77 7.88 -11.39
C VAL A 24 11.54 8.64 -12.48
N SER A 25 11.03 8.58 -13.72
CA SER A 25 11.57 9.35 -14.85
C SER A 25 11.37 10.85 -14.67
N GLN A 26 12.15 11.66 -15.40
CA GLN A 26 11.99 13.12 -15.40
C GLN A 26 10.56 13.55 -15.77
N TRP A 27 9.98 12.93 -16.80
CA TRP A 27 8.59 13.22 -17.19
C TRP A 27 7.59 12.89 -16.07
N GLN A 28 7.75 11.75 -15.39
CA GLN A 28 6.88 11.42 -14.25
C GLN A 28 7.05 12.42 -13.10
N CYS A 29 8.29 12.84 -12.82
CA CYS A 29 8.58 13.86 -11.82
C CYS A 29 7.88 15.20 -12.14
N ASP A 30 7.99 15.66 -13.38
CA ASP A 30 7.36 16.90 -13.82
C ASP A 30 5.83 16.81 -13.78
N MET A 31 5.27 15.64 -14.12
CA MET A 31 3.85 15.39 -13.99
C MET A 31 3.38 15.37 -12.53
N MET A 32 4.17 14.83 -11.59
CA MET A 32 3.83 14.92 -10.16
C MET A 32 3.81 16.36 -9.66
N LYS A 33 4.77 17.19 -10.08
CA LYS A 33 4.80 18.63 -9.74
C LYS A 33 3.62 19.37 -10.35
N LYS A 34 3.36 19.17 -11.65
CA LYS A 34 2.26 19.81 -12.38
C LYS A 34 0.89 19.49 -11.78
N ASN A 35 0.71 18.27 -11.29
CA ASN A 35 -0.56 17.78 -10.73
C ASN A 35 -0.56 17.77 -9.20
N LYS A 36 0.25 18.62 -8.54
CA LYS A 36 0.23 18.85 -7.09
C LYS A 36 0.47 17.61 -6.20
N VAL A 37 1.02 16.54 -6.77
CA VAL A 37 1.42 15.32 -6.05
C VAL A 37 2.77 15.53 -5.36
N LEU A 38 3.66 16.30 -5.97
CA LEU A 38 4.97 16.67 -5.40
C LEU A 38 5.04 18.19 -5.24
N ASN A 39 4.72 18.67 -4.04
CA ASN A 39 4.71 20.10 -3.72
C ASN A 39 6.09 20.60 -3.27
N SER A 40 6.31 21.91 -3.35
CA SER A 40 7.52 22.54 -2.83
C SER A 40 7.70 22.25 -1.33
N GLY A 41 8.93 21.98 -0.90
CA GLY A 41 9.25 21.63 0.48
C GLY A 41 8.90 20.19 0.88
N ALA A 42 8.46 19.35 -0.07
CA ALA A 42 8.25 17.93 0.17
C ALA A 42 9.54 17.27 0.74
N PRO A 43 9.41 16.33 1.69
CA PRO A 43 10.56 15.74 2.37
C PRO A 43 11.36 14.75 1.51
N VAL A 44 10.84 14.37 0.34
CA VAL A 44 11.45 13.38 -0.56
C VAL A 44 11.41 13.89 -2.00
N GLY A 45 12.57 13.87 -2.66
CA GLY A 45 12.73 14.19 -4.08
C GLY A 45 12.47 12.99 -5.00
N CYS A 46 12.25 13.26 -6.29
CA CYS A 46 11.99 12.22 -7.30
C CYS A 46 13.13 11.20 -7.44
N ASP A 47 14.36 11.59 -7.16
CA ASP A 47 15.56 10.74 -7.17
C ASP A 47 15.52 9.60 -6.14
N ARG A 48 14.74 9.79 -5.07
CA ARG A 48 14.47 8.79 -4.03
C ARG A 48 13.14 8.08 -4.20
N LEU A 49 12.42 8.30 -5.29
CA LEU A 49 11.15 7.63 -5.59
C LEU A 49 11.30 6.59 -6.70
N SER A 50 10.50 5.54 -6.61
CA SER A 50 10.38 4.53 -7.65
C SER A 50 8.91 4.23 -7.93
N LYS A 51 8.60 4.00 -9.20
CA LYS A 51 7.30 3.51 -9.65
C LYS A 51 7.31 1.99 -9.60
N VAL A 52 6.24 1.42 -9.05
CA VAL A 52 5.95 -0.01 -9.02
C VAL A 52 4.74 -0.23 -9.91
N ASP A 53 4.88 -1.11 -10.90
CA ASP A 53 3.79 -1.56 -11.76
C ASP A 53 3.41 -2.98 -11.34
N PHE A 54 2.11 -3.29 -11.28
CA PHE A 54 1.66 -4.62 -10.87
C PHE A 54 0.29 -4.94 -11.46
N ASP A 55 0.01 -6.23 -11.57
CA ASP A 55 -1.33 -6.72 -11.83
C ASP A 55 -2.08 -6.93 -10.51
N PHE A 56 -3.40 -6.71 -10.51
CA PHE A 56 -4.29 -7.03 -9.39
C PHE A 56 -5.59 -7.65 -9.88
N VAL A 57 -6.35 -8.28 -8.97
CA VAL A 57 -7.69 -8.80 -9.26
C VAL A 57 -8.72 -7.79 -8.79
N ASN A 58 -9.69 -7.42 -9.63
CA ASN A 58 -10.75 -6.50 -9.22
C ASN A 58 -11.93 -7.21 -8.52
N PHE A 59 -12.92 -6.46 -8.04
CA PHE A 59 -14.10 -7.04 -7.38
C PHE A 59 -14.96 -7.94 -8.28
N LYS A 60 -14.79 -7.89 -9.61
CA LYS A 60 -15.43 -8.80 -10.57
C LYS A 60 -14.61 -10.07 -10.82
N GLY A 61 -13.42 -10.20 -10.23
CA GLY A 61 -12.50 -11.31 -10.45
C GLY A 61 -11.62 -11.16 -11.70
N GLU A 62 -11.61 -9.99 -12.34
CA GLU A 62 -10.83 -9.75 -13.55
C GLU A 62 -9.44 -9.24 -13.18
N THR A 63 -8.41 -9.66 -13.93
CA THR A 63 -7.07 -9.09 -13.78
C THR A 63 -7.03 -7.70 -14.40
N GLN A 64 -6.47 -6.75 -13.66
CA GLN A 64 -6.29 -5.34 -14.02
C GLN A 64 -4.84 -4.93 -13.76
N GLN A 65 -4.41 -3.82 -14.37
CA GLN A 65 -3.10 -3.23 -14.10
C GLN A 65 -3.23 -2.04 -13.15
N GLY A 66 -2.31 -1.96 -12.21
CA GLY A 66 -2.19 -0.89 -11.23
C GLY A 66 -0.76 -0.39 -11.11
N ASN A 67 -0.61 0.77 -10.48
CA ASN A 67 0.69 1.38 -10.26
C ASN A 67 0.72 2.23 -9.00
N MET A 68 1.89 2.31 -8.39
CA MET A 68 2.17 3.15 -7.24
C MET A 68 3.53 3.81 -7.36
N ILE A 69 3.70 4.98 -6.74
CA ILE A 69 5.02 5.59 -6.52
C ILE A 69 5.29 5.52 -5.02
N VAL A 70 6.49 5.07 -4.65
CA VAL A 70 6.92 4.84 -3.27
C VAL A 70 8.41 5.18 -3.11
N LEU A 71 8.90 5.19 -1.87
CA LEU A 71 10.30 5.33 -1.56
C LEU A 71 11.10 4.20 -2.20
N ASP A 72 12.21 4.54 -2.84
CA ASP A 72 13.02 3.63 -3.64
C ASP A 72 13.44 2.34 -2.92
N VAL A 73 13.83 2.44 -1.65
CA VAL A 73 14.27 1.28 -0.84
C VAL A 73 13.16 0.34 -0.43
N ILE A 74 11.89 0.80 -0.45
CA ILE A 74 10.73 -0.05 -0.09
C ILE A 74 10.01 -0.62 -1.30
N ALA A 75 10.29 -0.10 -2.51
CA ALA A 75 9.62 -0.49 -3.74
C ALA A 75 9.58 -2.02 -3.98
N PRO A 76 10.66 -2.80 -3.71
CA PRO A 76 10.61 -4.25 -3.80
C PRO A 76 9.60 -4.89 -2.83
N SER A 77 9.49 -4.39 -1.60
CA SER A 77 8.47 -4.89 -0.66
C SER A 77 7.05 -4.65 -1.15
N VAL A 78 6.82 -3.48 -1.77
CA VAL A 78 5.51 -3.10 -2.33
C VAL A 78 5.13 -4.01 -3.50
N GLU A 79 6.06 -4.26 -4.41
CA GLU A 79 5.88 -5.23 -5.49
C GLU A 79 5.44 -6.61 -4.96
N GLN A 80 6.14 -7.13 -3.94
CA GLN A 80 5.84 -8.44 -3.35
C GLN A 80 4.48 -8.46 -2.64
N ILE A 81 4.06 -7.37 -2.00
CA ILE A 81 2.71 -7.23 -1.44
C ILE A 81 1.67 -7.40 -2.55
N PHE A 82 1.75 -6.61 -3.63
CA PHE A 82 0.72 -6.67 -4.69
C PHE A 82 0.74 -7.97 -5.48
N LEU A 83 1.91 -8.59 -5.66
CA LEU A 83 2.01 -9.94 -6.19
C LEU A 83 1.26 -10.95 -5.31
N ALA A 84 1.47 -10.91 -3.99
CA ALA A 84 0.77 -11.79 -3.05
C ALA A 84 -0.73 -11.50 -2.99
N LEU A 85 -1.16 -10.23 -3.07
CA LEU A 85 -2.58 -9.88 -3.16
C LEU A 85 -3.24 -10.48 -4.40
N LYS A 86 -2.59 -10.37 -5.57
CA LYS A 86 -3.05 -11.00 -6.82
C LYS A 86 -3.18 -12.51 -6.66
N GLN A 87 -2.16 -13.18 -6.14
CA GLN A 87 -2.16 -14.63 -5.91
C GLN A 87 -3.28 -15.09 -4.96
N ARG A 88 -3.64 -14.25 -3.97
CA ARG A 88 -4.74 -14.50 -3.03
C ARG A 88 -6.12 -14.14 -3.59
N ASN A 89 -6.21 -13.64 -4.81
CA ASN A 89 -7.44 -13.04 -5.37
C ASN A 89 -8.06 -12.00 -4.43
N PHE A 90 -7.23 -11.23 -3.71
CA PHE A 90 -7.68 -10.12 -2.88
C PHE A 90 -8.15 -8.99 -3.81
N PRO A 91 -9.43 -8.59 -3.78
CA PRO A 91 -9.92 -7.63 -4.73
C PRO A 91 -9.46 -6.21 -4.37
N LEU A 92 -8.93 -5.50 -5.36
CA LEU A 92 -8.76 -4.05 -5.32
C LEU A 92 -9.75 -3.38 -6.26
N HIS A 93 -10.24 -2.20 -5.92
CA HIS A 93 -11.11 -1.47 -6.84
C HIS A 93 -10.31 -0.78 -7.94
N SER A 94 -9.29 -0.02 -7.56
CA SER A 94 -8.29 0.54 -8.46
C SER A 94 -6.98 0.83 -7.72
N ALA A 95 -5.89 0.99 -8.48
CA ALA A 95 -4.60 1.46 -7.99
C ALA A 95 -3.94 2.34 -9.07
N ARG A 96 -4.23 3.64 -9.00
CA ARG A 96 -3.85 4.67 -9.97
C ARG A 96 -3.03 5.75 -9.29
N LEU A 97 -2.10 6.34 -10.02
CA LEU A 97 -1.25 7.41 -9.50
C LEU A 97 -2.08 8.65 -9.11
N MET A 98 -1.70 9.30 -8.02
CA MET A 98 -2.35 10.50 -7.49
C MET A 98 -2.43 11.68 -8.47
N ARG A 99 -1.61 11.67 -9.54
CA ARG A 99 -1.67 12.68 -10.61
C ARG A 99 -3.01 12.66 -11.35
N GLU A 100 -3.68 11.50 -11.41
CA GLU A 100 -5.01 11.36 -12.02
C GLU A 100 -6.11 12.07 -11.21
N PHE A 101 -5.81 12.38 -9.94
CA PHE A 101 -6.68 13.09 -9.02
C PHE A 101 -6.13 14.48 -8.68
N ASN A 102 -5.14 14.99 -9.42
CA ASN A 102 -4.50 16.29 -9.16
C ASN A 102 -3.98 16.45 -7.72
N GLY A 103 -3.49 15.35 -7.11
CA GLY A 103 -3.02 15.31 -5.73
C GLY A 103 -4.13 15.39 -4.67
N ASP A 104 -5.41 15.41 -5.07
CA ASP A 104 -6.55 15.45 -4.17
C ASP A 104 -6.83 14.08 -3.55
N ASP A 105 -6.58 14.01 -2.25
CA ASP A 105 -6.76 12.81 -1.42
C ASP A 105 -8.23 12.41 -1.30
N ASN A 106 -9.14 13.38 -1.13
CA ASN A 106 -10.57 13.07 -1.00
C ASN A 106 -11.11 12.56 -2.34
N ALA A 107 -10.72 13.17 -3.46
CA ALA A 107 -11.14 12.70 -4.80
C ALA A 107 -10.66 11.27 -5.08
N SER A 108 -9.42 10.93 -4.70
CA SER A 108 -8.89 9.57 -4.79
C SER A 108 -9.67 8.59 -3.91
N MET A 109 -9.98 8.96 -2.66
CA MET A 109 -10.78 8.12 -1.75
C MET A 109 -12.22 7.91 -2.24
N GLU A 110 -12.88 8.95 -2.76
CA GLU A 110 -14.23 8.87 -3.32
C GLU A 110 -14.28 7.95 -4.55
N ALA A 111 -13.22 7.96 -5.37
CA ALA A 111 -13.02 7.02 -6.48
C ALA A 111 -12.60 5.60 -6.04
N ASN A 112 -12.53 5.35 -4.72
CA ASN A 112 -12.09 4.08 -4.14
C ASN A 112 -10.72 3.62 -4.68
N ASN A 113 -9.78 4.57 -4.82
CA ASN A 113 -8.46 4.31 -5.34
C ASN A 113 -7.48 3.93 -4.22
N SER A 114 -6.80 2.80 -4.38
CA SER A 114 -5.66 2.44 -3.54
C SER A 114 -4.46 3.28 -3.96
N SER A 115 -3.79 3.93 -3.01
CA SER A 115 -2.81 4.98 -3.30
C SER A 115 -1.58 4.89 -2.40
N ALA A 116 -0.52 5.61 -2.78
CA ALA A 116 0.73 5.67 -2.01
C ALA A 116 1.27 7.10 -1.98
N PHE A 117 2.33 7.44 -2.74
CA PHE A 117 2.94 8.76 -2.66
C PHE A 117 1.98 9.93 -2.98
N ASN A 118 1.85 10.84 -2.02
CA ASN A 118 1.19 12.14 -2.15
C ASN A 118 1.82 13.13 -1.16
N ALA A 119 2.53 14.15 -1.65
CA ALA A 119 3.24 15.11 -0.82
C ALA A 119 2.27 16.19 -0.30
N ARG A 120 1.51 15.82 0.73
CA ARG A 120 0.52 16.67 1.41
C ARG A 120 0.74 16.75 2.93
N PRO A 121 0.26 17.80 3.61
CA PRO A 121 0.19 17.82 5.06
C PRO A 121 -0.67 16.67 5.60
N ILE A 122 -0.42 16.29 6.84
CA ILE A 122 -1.27 15.38 7.59
C ILE A 122 -2.64 16.01 7.81
N THR A 123 -3.69 15.20 7.79
CA THR A 123 -5.06 15.67 8.03
C THR A 123 -5.15 16.28 9.44
N GLY A 124 -5.61 17.53 9.53
CA GLY A 124 -5.81 18.22 10.82
C GLY A 124 -4.54 18.70 11.53
N GLY A 125 -3.36 18.67 10.88
CA GLY A 125 -2.09 19.11 11.48
C GLY A 125 -1.15 19.83 10.52
N GLY A 126 -0.03 20.35 11.03
CA GLY A 126 0.96 21.12 10.26
C GLY A 126 2.14 20.32 9.68
N GLY A 127 2.30 19.06 10.08
CA GLY A 127 3.40 18.21 9.60
C GLY A 127 3.08 17.47 8.29
N TRP A 128 4.09 16.93 7.62
CA TRP A 128 3.91 16.10 6.43
C TRP A 128 3.26 14.75 6.76
N SER A 129 2.29 14.32 5.94
CA SER A 129 1.74 12.96 5.96
C SER A 129 2.84 11.92 5.69
N LYS A 130 2.66 10.66 6.12
CA LYS A 130 3.57 9.55 5.75
C LYS A 130 3.53 9.22 4.26
N HIS A 131 2.44 9.52 3.57
CA HIS A 131 2.36 9.48 2.10
C HIS A 131 3.37 10.41 1.43
N ALA A 132 3.70 11.55 2.05
CA ALA A 132 4.68 12.50 1.52
C ALA A 132 6.12 11.97 1.50
N TYR A 133 6.38 10.87 2.22
CA TYR A 133 7.67 10.21 2.27
C TYR A 133 7.73 8.98 1.36
N GLY A 134 6.62 8.62 0.70
CA GLY A 134 6.52 7.43 -0.13
C GLY A 134 6.55 6.12 0.66
N VAL A 135 6.19 6.16 1.96
CA VAL A 135 6.27 5.01 2.88
C VAL A 135 4.94 4.62 3.50
N ALA A 136 3.84 5.11 2.93
CA ALA A 136 2.48 4.73 3.29
C ALA A 136 1.69 4.27 2.07
N ILE A 137 0.74 3.37 2.30
CA ILE A 137 -0.18 2.84 1.31
C ILE A 137 -1.58 2.83 1.91
N ASP A 138 -2.54 3.35 1.15
CA ASP A 138 -3.97 3.20 1.40
C ASP A 138 -4.55 2.17 0.43
N ILE A 139 -5.41 1.26 0.92
CA ILE A 139 -6.11 0.29 0.07
C ILE A 139 -7.63 0.36 0.22
N ASN A 140 -8.33 0.31 -0.92
CA ASN A 140 -9.80 0.26 -1.00
C ASN A 140 -10.51 1.19 0.01
N PRO A 141 -10.37 2.52 -0.07
CA PRO A 141 -10.93 3.48 0.90
C PRO A 141 -12.42 3.26 1.22
N VAL A 142 -13.22 2.78 0.26
CA VAL A 142 -14.63 2.46 0.49
C VAL A 142 -14.80 1.26 1.41
N GLN A 143 -14.03 0.19 1.19
CA GLN A 143 -14.05 -0.98 2.06
C GLN A 143 -13.39 -0.69 3.42
N ASN A 144 -12.45 0.25 3.46
CA ASN A 144 -11.59 0.52 4.62
C ASN A 144 -11.64 2.01 4.98
N PRO A 145 -12.73 2.48 5.63
CA PRO A 145 -12.91 3.89 5.89
C PRO A 145 -11.94 4.45 6.92
N PHE A 146 -11.72 5.75 6.79
CA PHE A 146 -11.20 6.63 7.83
C PHE A 146 -12.36 7.13 8.71
N LEU A 147 -12.19 7.05 10.03
CA LEU A 147 -13.15 7.47 11.04
C LEU A 147 -12.49 8.50 11.97
N ALA A 148 -12.97 9.73 11.94
CA ALA A 148 -12.59 10.76 12.89
C ALA A 148 -13.71 11.01 13.90
N PHE A 149 -13.33 11.27 15.15
CA PHE A 149 -14.21 11.50 16.27
C PHE A 149 -14.01 12.93 16.75
N ASP A 150 -15.08 13.72 16.81
CA ASP A 150 -15.04 15.05 17.42
C ASP A 150 -15.29 14.99 18.95
N SER A 151 -15.12 16.12 19.63
CA SER A 151 -15.33 16.24 21.07
C SER A 151 -16.78 16.02 21.52
N ASN A 152 -17.73 16.05 20.60
CA ASN A 152 -19.15 15.84 20.85
C ASN A 152 -19.58 14.39 20.60
N GLY A 153 -18.65 13.52 20.18
CA GLY A 153 -18.91 12.12 19.84
C GLY A 153 -19.46 11.92 18.43
N THR A 154 -19.45 12.95 17.57
CA THR A 154 -19.82 12.80 16.15
C THR A 154 -18.72 12.06 15.42
N ILE A 155 -19.10 11.06 14.63
CA ILE A 155 -18.19 10.30 13.79
C ILE A 155 -18.26 10.84 12.36
N THR A 156 -17.13 11.34 11.86
CA THR A 156 -16.96 11.65 10.43
C THR A 156 -16.38 10.43 9.74
N VAL A 157 -17.09 9.91 8.73
CA VAL A 157 -16.66 8.76 7.92
C VAL A 157 -16.20 9.23 6.55
N LYS A 158 -15.00 8.83 6.14
CA LYS A 158 -14.46 9.07 4.79
C LYS A 158 -14.04 7.76 4.11
N PRO A 159 -14.38 7.57 2.82
CA PRO A 159 -15.37 8.34 2.05
C PRO A 159 -16.79 8.14 2.62
N SER A 160 -17.69 9.10 2.38
CA SER A 160 -19.04 9.13 2.98
C SER A 160 -19.87 7.87 2.66
N GLN A 161 -19.67 7.31 1.46
CA GLN A 161 -20.31 6.06 1.02
C GLN A 161 -19.96 4.83 1.87
N SER A 162 -18.88 4.86 2.65
CA SER A 162 -18.51 3.79 3.57
C SER A 162 -19.41 3.73 4.81
N ALA A 163 -20.04 4.84 5.19
CA ALA A 163 -20.77 4.99 6.46
C ALA A 163 -21.85 3.92 6.67
N THR A 164 -22.56 3.55 5.61
CA THR A 164 -23.67 2.59 5.69
C THR A 164 -23.25 1.14 5.46
N SER A 165 -22.04 0.90 4.95
CA SER A 165 -21.65 -0.42 4.41
C SER A 165 -20.44 -1.04 5.10
N TYR A 166 -19.48 -0.24 5.57
CA TYR A 166 -18.14 -0.70 5.97
C TYR A 166 -17.67 -0.23 7.35
N VAL A 167 -18.45 0.60 8.07
CA VAL A 167 -18.15 0.93 9.47
C VAL A 167 -18.19 -0.33 10.35
N ASN A 168 -19.19 -1.19 10.16
CA ASN A 168 -19.17 -2.52 10.77
C ASN A 168 -18.06 -3.36 10.09
N ARG A 169 -17.05 -3.74 10.86
CA ARG A 169 -15.84 -4.47 10.39
C ARG A 169 -15.99 -5.99 10.30
N THR A 170 -17.14 -6.56 10.67
CA THR A 170 -17.33 -8.02 10.65
C THR A 170 -17.23 -8.57 9.22
N ARG A 171 -16.26 -9.44 8.94
CA ARG A 171 -16.07 -10.05 7.61
C ARG A 171 -17.22 -10.96 7.19
N PHE A 172 -17.57 -11.93 8.04
CA PHE A 172 -18.65 -12.88 7.79
C PHE A 172 -19.95 -12.48 8.50
N ARG A 173 -21.06 -12.39 7.77
CA ARG A 173 -22.35 -11.87 8.27
C ARG A 173 -23.51 -12.78 7.90
N ALA A 174 -24.47 -12.93 8.81
CA ALA A 174 -25.73 -13.63 8.58
C ALA A 174 -26.70 -12.80 7.70
N ARG A 175 -26.35 -12.57 6.42
CA ARG A 175 -27.12 -11.79 5.42
C ARG A 175 -26.87 -12.35 4.01
N LYS A 176 -27.60 -11.87 3.00
CA LYS A 176 -27.47 -12.33 1.59
C LYS A 176 -26.02 -12.38 1.09
N ASN A 177 -25.22 -11.36 1.41
CA ASN A 177 -23.78 -11.35 1.15
C ASN A 177 -23.05 -11.79 2.42
N ILE A 178 -22.73 -13.09 2.49
CA ILE A 178 -22.13 -13.73 3.68
C ILE A 178 -20.76 -13.15 3.97
N GLU A 179 -19.92 -12.92 2.96
CA GLU A 179 -18.56 -12.44 3.12
C GLU A 179 -18.38 -11.03 2.55
N ARG A 180 -17.67 -10.17 3.28
CA ARG A 180 -17.08 -8.94 2.74
C ARG A 180 -15.66 -9.22 2.25
N ARG A 181 -15.33 -8.78 1.04
CA ARG A 181 -14.00 -8.88 0.45
C ARG A 181 -13.35 -7.51 0.34
N GLY A 182 -12.02 -7.47 0.22
CA GLY A 182 -11.25 -6.23 0.06
C GLY A 182 -11.02 -5.46 1.37
N MET A 183 -11.26 -6.12 2.50
CA MET A 183 -11.11 -5.57 3.85
C MET A 183 -9.63 -5.64 4.27
N ALA A 184 -9.10 -4.59 4.89
CA ALA A 184 -7.71 -4.47 5.28
C ALA A 184 -7.27 -5.54 6.30
N GLU A 185 -8.19 -5.97 7.17
CA GLU A 185 -7.99 -7.01 8.19
C GLU A 185 -7.44 -8.32 7.59
N ASP A 186 -7.82 -8.64 6.35
CA ASP A 186 -7.38 -9.86 5.65
C ASP A 186 -5.91 -9.80 5.19
N VAL A 187 -5.29 -8.62 5.22
CA VAL A 187 -3.96 -8.38 4.62
C VAL A 187 -2.99 -7.67 5.57
N VAL A 188 -3.39 -7.31 6.79
CA VAL A 188 -2.51 -6.60 7.75
C VAL A 188 -1.22 -7.36 8.02
N GLU A 189 -1.29 -8.67 8.19
CA GLU A 189 -0.10 -9.50 8.40
C GLU A 189 0.84 -9.48 7.18
N LEU A 190 0.28 -9.52 5.97
CA LEU A 190 1.05 -9.46 4.73
C LEU A 190 1.81 -8.12 4.63
N PHE A 191 1.12 -7.01 4.89
CA PHE A 191 1.73 -5.69 4.89
C PHE A 191 2.86 -5.59 5.94
N ALA A 192 2.61 -6.05 7.17
CA ALA A 192 3.61 -6.08 8.24
C ALA A 192 4.83 -6.95 7.88
N HIS A 193 4.60 -8.12 7.27
CA HIS A 193 5.65 -9.03 6.79
C HIS A 193 6.58 -8.38 5.75
N HIS A 194 6.12 -7.34 5.06
CA HIS A 194 6.87 -6.58 4.06
C HIS A 194 7.33 -5.20 4.55
N GLY A 195 7.19 -4.90 5.85
CA GLY A 195 7.73 -3.69 6.48
C GLY A 195 6.70 -2.62 6.80
N PHE A 196 5.43 -2.81 6.47
CA PHE A 196 4.35 -1.88 6.86
C PHE A 196 3.75 -2.33 8.19
N MET A 197 4.52 -2.16 9.27
CA MET A 197 4.18 -2.73 10.59
C MET A 197 3.18 -1.90 11.38
N ILE A 198 2.96 -0.63 10.99
CA ILE A 198 1.94 0.23 11.59
C ILE A 198 0.73 0.22 10.67
N TRP A 199 -0.42 -0.16 11.21
CA TRP A 199 -1.71 -0.12 10.52
C TRP A 199 -2.63 0.86 11.22
N GLY A 200 -3.26 1.76 10.48
CA GLY A 200 -4.13 2.81 11.03
C GLY A 200 -5.40 2.27 11.67
N GLY A 201 -5.77 1.01 11.39
CA GLY A 201 -6.84 0.31 12.08
C GLY A 201 -6.53 -0.04 13.55
N ASP A 202 -5.25 -0.01 13.97
CA ASP A 202 -4.84 -0.24 15.37
C ASP A 202 -4.95 1.04 16.23
N TRP A 203 -5.25 2.20 15.65
CA TRP A 203 -5.31 3.47 16.37
C TRP A 203 -6.64 3.64 17.11
N ASN A 204 -6.61 4.41 18.21
CA ASN A 204 -7.83 4.76 18.93
C ASN A 204 -8.59 5.94 18.29
N SER A 205 -7.85 6.94 17.78
CA SER A 205 -8.42 8.10 17.08
C SER A 205 -7.34 8.87 16.29
N PRO A 206 -7.59 9.23 15.02
CA PRO A 206 -8.64 8.66 14.16
C PRO A 206 -8.38 7.15 13.95
N ILE A 207 -9.40 6.41 13.55
CA ILE A 207 -9.23 5.03 13.06
C ILE A 207 -9.09 5.10 11.54
N ASP A 208 -7.99 4.63 10.99
CA ASP A 208 -7.69 4.72 9.56
C ASP A 208 -7.43 3.33 8.95
N THR A 209 -8.50 2.58 8.70
CA THR A 209 -8.37 1.16 8.32
C THR A 209 -7.75 0.93 6.95
N GLN A 210 -7.76 1.92 6.06
CA GLN A 210 -7.08 1.84 4.76
C GLN A 210 -5.56 1.94 4.88
N HIS A 211 -5.05 2.58 5.94
CA HIS A 211 -3.70 3.11 6.00
C HIS A 211 -2.67 2.14 6.58
N PHE A 212 -1.60 1.91 5.83
CA PHE A 212 -0.44 1.12 6.22
C PHE A 212 0.82 1.95 6.09
N GLU A 213 1.71 1.97 7.09
CA GLU A 213 2.96 2.72 7.03
C GLU A 213 4.20 2.00 7.58
N VAL A 214 5.36 2.42 7.06
CA VAL A 214 6.67 1.98 7.53
C VAL A 214 7.13 2.83 8.72
N GLY A 215 7.44 2.14 9.83
CA GLY A 215 8.23 2.60 10.96
C GLY A 215 7.85 3.93 11.61
N SER A 216 8.65 4.39 12.57
CA SER A 216 8.47 5.72 13.16
C SER A 216 8.94 6.83 12.20
N ARG A 217 8.56 8.09 12.45
CA ARG A 217 9.10 9.24 11.70
C ARG A 217 10.63 9.30 11.75
N LYS A 218 11.20 9.01 12.93
CA LYS A 218 12.65 8.96 13.16
C LYS A 218 13.32 7.94 12.24
N PHE A 219 12.76 6.73 12.14
CA PHE A 219 13.28 5.68 11.27
C PHE A 219 13.22 6.08 9.78
N VAL A 220 12.09 6.64 9.35
CA VAL A 220 11.95 7.11 7.96
C VAL A 220 12.97 8.20 7.64
N ASN A 221 13.18 9.16 8.54
CA ASN A 221 14.20 10.20 8.35
C ASN A 221 15.62 9.62 8.29
N GLN A 222 15.89 8.53 9.03
CA GLN A 222 17.16 7.81 8.94
C GLN A 222 17.33 7.11 7.58
N LEU A 223 16.27 6.53 7.01
CA LEU A 223 16.34 5.98 5.64
C LEU A 223 16.64 7.05 4.59
N LEU A 224 16.13 8.27 4.80
CA LEU A 224 16.33 9.39 3.88
C LEU A 224 17.70 10.04 4.00
N SER A 225 18.32 10.04 5.18
CA SER A 225 19.65 10.64 5.39
C SER A 225 20.81 9.78 4.91
N GLN A 226 20.55 8.49 4.63
CA GLN A 226 21.54 7.54 4.15
C GLN A 226 21.55 7.46 2.62
N PRO A 227 22.69 7.15 1.98
CA PRO A 227 22.70 6.79 0.58
C PRO A 227 21.89 5.49 0.35
N LYS A 228 21.41 5.30 -0.88
CA LYS A 228 20.45 4.23 -1.21
C LYS A 228 20.91 2.82 -0.80
N PRO A 229 22.16 2.39 -1.03
CA PRO A 229 22.62 1.06 -0.61
C PRO A 229 22.52 0.84 0.91
N GLU A 230 22.92 1.81 1.71
CA GLU A 230 22.90 1.76 3.17
C GLU A 230 21.46 1.82 3.70
N ALA A 231 20.63 2.69 3.13
CA ALA A 231 19.20 2.77 3.44
C ALA A 231 18.47 1.45 3.14
N LYS A 232 18.86 0.75 2.05
CA LYS A 232 18.31 -0.57 1.71
C LYS A 232 18.65 -1.60 2.78
N VAL A 233 19.91 -1.71 3.19
CA VAL A 233 20.34 -2.63 4.27
C VAL A 233 19.62 -2.31 5.57
N LEU A 234 19.44 -1.03 5.89
CA LEU A 234 18.71 -0.59 7.08
C LEU A 234 17.23 -1.03 7.05
N PHE A 235 16.56 -0.86 5.91
CA PHE A 235 15.17 -1.30 5.74
C PHE A 235 15.03 -2.83 5.78
N GLU A 236 15.94 -3.57 5.14
CA GLU A 236 15.95 -5.04 5.17
C GLU A 236 16.11 -5.58 6.59
N ARG A 237 17.00 -4.98 7.40
CA ARG A 237 17.17 -5.33 8.81
C ARG A 237 15.91 -5.05 9.62
N TYR A 238 15.25 -3.93 9.37
CA TYR A 238 13.98 -3.59 10.01
C TYR A 238 12.92 -4.66 9.73
N VAL A 239 12.74 -5.04 8.46
CA VAL A 239 11.81 -6.12 8.05
C VAL A 239 12.17 -7.45 8.71
N GLU A 240 13.45 -7.84 8.67
CA GLU A 240 13.89 -9.13 9.20
C GLU A 240 13.73 -9.23 10.72
N THR A 241 13.96 -8.13 11.45
CA THR A 241 13.74 -8.06 12.90
C THR A 241 12.30 -8.42 13.26
N TYR A 242 11.34 -7.89 12.52
CA TYR A 242 9.92 -8.23 12.70
C TYR A 242 9.65 -9.69 12.37
N ARG A 243 10.13 -10.20 11.22
CA ARG A 243 9.89 -11.59 10.80
C ARG A 243 10.41 -12.59 11.82
N GLN A 244 11.60 -12.35 12.37
CA GLN A 244 12.15 -13.20 13.43
C GLN A 244 11.32 -13.15 14.69
N CYS A 245 10.85 -11.98 15.09
CA CYS A 245 9.94 -11.86 16.21
C CYS A 245 8.63 -12.63 15.95
N PHE A 246 8.00 -12.42 14.80
CA PHE A 246 6.71 -13.02 14.45
C PHE A 246 6.81 -14.55 14.44
N ASN A 247 7.85 -15.11 13.82
CA ASN A 247 8.09 -16.55 13.79
C ASN A 247 8.24 -17.17 15.19
N LYS A 248 8.85 -16.44 16.14
CA LYS A 248 8.98 -16.88 17.54
C LYS A 248 7.66 -16.82 18.30
N ASN A 249 6.75 -15.92 17.92
CA ASN A 249 5.48 -15.68 18.63
C ASN A 249 4.26 -16.28 17.91
N LYS A 250 4.43 -17.02 16.81
CA LYS A 250 3.31 -17.56 16.00
C LYS A 250 2.31 -18.41 16.78
N GLY A 251 2.72 -19.01 17.90
CA GLY A 251 1.85 -19.79 18.79
C GLY A 251 0.81 -18.95 19.55
N GLU A 252 0.98 -17.63 19.63
CA GLU A 252 0.08 -16.69 20.31
C GLU A 252 -1.16 -16.33 19.46
N GLY A 253 -1.24 -16.80 18.22
CA GLY A 253 -2.20 -16.35 17.21
C GLY A 253 -1.67 -15.19 16.38
N ALA A 254 -1.98 -15.17 15.08
CA ALA A 254 -1.42 -14.24 14.10
C ALA A 254 -1.58 -12.76 14.49
N GLU A 255 -2.78 -12.36 14.92
CA GLU A 255 -3.09 -10.98 15.30
C GLU A 255 -2.26 -10.52 16.50
N LYS A 256 -2.21 -11.33 17.56
CA LYS A 256 -1.44 -11.03 18.78
C LYS A 256 0.06 -11.02 18.51
N ALA A 257 0.56 -12.00 17.74
CA ALA A 257 1.97 -12.07 17.34
C ALA A 257 2.39 -10.84 16.53
N ARG A 258 1.56 -10.41 15.56
CA ARG A 258 1.77 -9.20 14.77
C ARG A 258 1.87 -7.97 15.68
N ALA A 259 0.90 -7.76 16.58
CA ALA A 259 0.87 -6.59 17.46
C ALA A 259 2.10 -6.51 18.37
N ILE A 260 2.50 -7.63 19.00
CA ILE A 260 3.70 -7.71 19.83
C ILE A 260 4.95 -7.34 19.02
N CYS A 261 5.09 -7.91 17.84
CA CYS A 261 6.30 -7.77 17.04
C CYS A 261 6.40 -6.43 16.31
N ALA A 262 5.28 -5.86 15.87
CA ALA A 262 5.24 -4.50 15.35
C ALA A 262 5.67 -3.50 16.42
N LYS A 263 5.08 -3.57 17.63
CA LYS A 263 5.44 -2.70 18.76
C LYS A 263 6.91 -2.82 19.15
N LYS A 264 7.48 -4.01 19.08
CA LYS A 264 8.90 -4.25 19.41
C LYS A 264 9.87 -3.68 18.37
N THR A 265 9.44 -3.59 17.11
CA THR A 265 10.33 -3.26 15.98
C THR A 265 10.28 -1.77 15.58
N VAL A 266 9.13 -1.13 15.74
CA VAL A 266 8.86 0.28 15.38
C VAL A 266 9.40 1.25 16.43
#